data_AF-A0A957M0X0-F1
#
_entry.id   AF-A0A957M0X0-F1
#
_cell.length_a   1.000
_cell.length_b   1.000
_cell.length_c   1.000
_cell.angle_alpha   90.00
_cell.angle_beta   90.00
_cell.angle_gamma   90.00
#
_symmetry.space_group_name_H-M   'P 1'
#
loop_
_entity.id
_entity.type
_entity.pdbx_description
1 polymer ?
#
loop_
_entity_poly.entity_id
_entity_poly.type
_entity_poly.pdbx_seq_one_letter_code
_entity_poly.pdbx_strand_id
1 'polypeptide(L)'
;TGTEAGPYKGWIIAMTSNNLPQRRGLRLANFDYSSPGAYFVTICVQNRVHLFGKIPDGDVRLNDAGHMVHDSWTAITNQFPSVRLDAFVIMPNHLHGLLWLTSPFTAEQDNVAQPALPDIMQWFKSWTTAQYRQGVVQHDWTPYPKKLWQRSYYDHIVRHDEALNAIRGYIEQNPARWHMDRYNPDSGESDPLVAQIWRLLQEDSG
;
A
#
# COMPACT_ATOMS: atom_id res chain seq x y z
N THR A 1 1.57 -42.58 -22.95
CA THR A 1 2.77 -41.88 -22.46
C THR A 1 2.45 -40.39 -22.44
N GLY A 2 1.85 -39.95 -21.34
CA GLY A 2 1.36 -38.59 -21.16
C GLY A 2 2.39 -37.71 -20.48
N THR A 3 2.53 -36.48 -20.96
CA THR A 3 3.18 -35.38 -20.27
C THR A 3 2.10 -34.36 -19.91
N GLU A 4 1.87 -34.19 -18.61
CA GLU A 4 0.94 -33.22 -18.04
C GLU A 4 1.53 -31.81 -18.14
N ALA A 5 0.80 -30.92 -18.82
CA ALA A 5 1.03 -29.48 -18.83
C ALA A 5 0.20 -28.85 -17.71
N GLY A 6 0.84 -28.03 -16.87
CA GLY A 6 0.26 -27.40 -15.68
C GLY A 6 -0.91 -26.44 -15.93
N PRO A 7 -1.63 -26.04 -14.85
CA PRO A 7 -2.98 -25.50 -14.92
C PRO A 7 -2.99 -24.00 -15.17
N TYR A 8 -2.66 -23.57 -16.38
CA TYR A 8 -2.95 -22.21 -16.86
C TYR A 8 -3.67 -22.27 -18.21
N LYS A 9 -4.84 -22.91 -18.21
CA LYS A 9 -5.83 -22.84 -19.30
C LYS A 9 -7.18 -22.55 -18.67
N GLY A 10 -7.53 -21.26 -18.57
CA GLY A 10 -8.74 -20.90 -17.84
C GLY A 10 -9.35 -19.54 -18.11
N TRP A 11 -8.91 -18.74 -19.08
CA TRP A 11 -9.64 -17.52 -19.49
C TRP A 11 -9.42 -17.21 -20.98
N ILE A 12 -9.96 -18.06 -21.85
CA ILE A 12 -10.37 -17.65 -23.19
C ILE A 12 -11.90 -17.73 -23.19
N ILE A 13 -12.55 -16.63 -22.84
CA ILE A 13 -13.91 -16.35 -23.29
C ILE A 13 -13.77 -15.20 -24.27
N ALA A 14 -13.93 -15.52 -25.55
CA ALA A 14 -14.16 -14.54 -26.59
C ALA A 14 -15.53 -13.90 -26.34
N MET A 15 -15.55 -12.61 -26.03
CA MET A 15 -16.67 -11.73 -26.31
C MET A 15 -16.11 -10.46 -26.96
N THR A 16 -16.52 -10.28 -28.21
CA THR A 16 -16.23 -9.15 -29.09
C THR A 16 -16.85 -7.86 -28.54
N SER A 17 -16.04 -6.97 -27.96
CA SER A 17 -16.05 -5.50 -28.13
C SER A 17 -15.11 -4.84 -27.11
N ASN A 18 -14.41 -3.78 -27.52
CA ASN A 18 -13.33 -3.11 -26.79
C ASN A 18 -13.77 -2.55 -25.43
N ASN A 19 -13.53 -3.27 -24.33
CA ASN A 19 -13.55 -2.70 -22.98
C ASN A 19 -12.62 -3.46 -22.03
N LEU A 20 -11.32 -3.46 -22.34
CA LEU A 20 -10.30 -3.68 -21.31
C LEU A 20 -10.38 -2.51 -20.32
N PRO A 21 -10.28 -2.73 -19.00
CA PRO A 21 -10.28 -1.65 -18.01
C PRO A 21 -9.25 -0.60 -18.41
N GLN A 22 -9.73 0.57 -18.80
CA GLN A 22 -8.88 1.67 -19.20
C GLN A 22 -8.05 2.06 -17.97
N ARG A 23 -6.72 2.00 -18.10
CA ARG A 23 -5.80 2.34 -17.02
C ARG A 23 -5.95 3.83 -16.71
N ARG A 24 -6.84 4.18 -15.77
CA ARG A 24 -6.95 5.53 -15.22
C ARG A 24 -5.61 5.90 -14.58
N GLY A 25 -5.16 7.13 -14.78
CA GLY A 25 -4.02 7.66 -14.03
C GLY A 25 -4.31 7.50 -12.54
N LEU A 26 -3.41 6.86 -11.79
CA LEU A 26 -3.59 6.63 -10.35
C LEU A 26 -3.58 7.94 -9.57
N ARG A 27 -2.88 8.95 -10.09
CA ARG A 27 -2.81 10.29 -9.50
C ARG A 27 -3.91 11.16 -10.08
N LEU A 28 -4.61 11.87 -9.19
CA LEU A 28 -5.46 12.99 -9.55
C LEU A 28 -4.62 14.03 -10.31
N ALA A 29 -5.01 14.30 -11.57
CA ALA A 29 -4.31 15.24 -12.43
C ALA A 29 -4.41 16.66 -11.84
N ASN A 30 -3.32 17.42 -11.92
CA ASN A 30 -3.21 18.82 -11.45
C ASN A 30 -3.36 19.04 -9.94
N PHE A 31 -3.29 17.99 -9.12
CA PHE A 31 -3.25 18.13 -7.66
C PHE A 31 -1.81 18.32 -7.16
N ASP A 32 -1.63 19.23 -6.20
CA ASP A 32 -0.36 19.44 -5.51
C ASP A 32 -0.22 18.47 -4.32
N TYR A 33 0.54 17.40 -4.53
CA TYR A 33 0.80 16.36 -3.52
C TYR A 33 1.75 16.81 -2.39
N SER A 34 2.12 18.09 -2.33
CA SER A 34 2.76 18.72 -1.16
C SER A 34 1.76 19.48 -0.27
N SER A 35 0.50 19.60 -0.70
CA SER A 35 -0.54 20.28 0.07
C SER A 35 -0.78 19.59 1.42
N PRO A 36 -0.90 20.36 2.52
CA PRO A 36 -1.30 19.82 3.81
C PRO A 36 -2.64 19.08 3.73
N GLY A 37 -2.75 17.95 4.41
CA GLY A 37 -3.95 17.12 4.39
C GLY A 37 -3.66 15.65 4.65
N ALA A 38 -4.72 14.85 4.65
CA ALA A 38 -4.65 13.41 4.85
C ALA A 38 -4.52 12.66 3.51
N TYR A 39 -3.64 11.67 3.49
CA TYR A 39 -3.36 10.82 2.34
C TYR A 39 -3.40 9.36 2.76
N PHE A 40 -4.26 8.58 2.10
CA PHE A 40 -4.27 7.14 2.21
C PHE A 40 -3.42 6.54 1.09
N VAL A 41 -2.54 5.60 1.44
CA VAL A 41 -1.65 4.93 0.49
C VAL A 41 -1.71 3.42 0.62
N THR A 42 -1.47 2.74 -0.49
CA THR A 42 -1.23 1.29 -0.53
C THR A 42 0.02 0.98 -1.34
N ILE A 43 0.99 0.30 -0.72
CA ILE A 43 2.26 -0.09 -1.35
C ILE A 43 2.35 -1.62 -1.38
N CYS A 44 2.40 -2.19 -2.58
CA CYS A 44 2.43 -3.65 -2.75
C CYS A 44 3.83 -4.16 -3.07
N VAL A 45 4.17 -5.32 -2.49
CA VAL A 45 5.32 -6.13 -2.89
C VAL A 45 5.17 -6.55 -4.35
N GLN A 46 6.28 -6.62 -5.07
CA GLN A 46 6.32 -7.05 -6.45
C GLN A 46 5.73 -8.46 -6.57
N ASN A 47 4.81 -8.65 -7.52
CA ASN A 47 4.08 -9.91 -7.71
C ASN A 47 3.28 -10.38 -6.48
N ARG A 48 3.10 -9.51 -5.46
CA ARG A 48 2.29 -9.80 -4.26
C ARG A 48 2.77 -11.04 -3.50
N VAL A 49 4.07 -11.35 -3.54
CA VAL A 49 4.65 -12.44 -2.76
C VAL A 49 4.64 -12.10 -1.26
N HIS A 50 4.38 -13.10 -0.41
CA HIS A 50 4.23 -12.93 1.03
C HIS A 50 5.61 -12.87 1.72
N LEU A 51 6.19 -11.68 1.81
CA LEU A 51 7.54 -11.48 2.37
C LEU A 51 7.54 -10.95 3.80
N PHE A 52 6.43 -10.38 4.27
CA PHE A 52 6.39 -9.65 5.55
C PHE A 52 5.71 -10.42 6.69
N GLY A 53 5.21 -11.62 6.42
CA GLY A 53 4.56 -12.43 7.44
C GLY A 53 3.45 -13.31 6.88
N LYS A 54 2.53 -13.68 7.75
CA LYS A 54 1.36 -14.52 7.45
C LYS A 54 0.18 -14.06 8.28
N ILE A 55 -1.02 -14.53 7.92
CA ILE A 55 -2.25 -14.24 8.66
C ILE A 55 -2.91 -15.56 9.08
N PRO A 56 -2.45 -16.20 10.17
CA PRO A 56 -3.20 -17.28 10.79
C PRO A 56 -4.45 -16.72 11.47
N ASP A 57 -5.59 -17.37 11.27
CA ASP A 57 -6.84 -17.10 12.00
C ASP A 57 -7.35 -15.64 11.95
N GLY A 58 -6.97 -14.88 10.91
CA GLY A 58 -7.39 -13.49 10.73
C GLY A 58 -6.49 -12.43 11.39
N ASP A 59 -5.40 -12.83 12.05
CA ASP A 59 -4.48 -11.91 12.72
C ASP A 59 -3.14 -11.81 11.99
N VAL A 60 -2.59 -10.60 11.86
CA VAL A 60 -1.26 -10.41 11.27
C VAL A 60 -0.19 -10.97 12.21
N ARG A 61 0.59 -11.92 11.70
CA ARG A 61 1.84 -12.34 12.29
C ARG A 61 3.00 -11.94 11.39
N LEU A 62 3.64 -10.82 11.73
CA LEU A 62 4.83 -10.34 11.04
C LEU A 62 6.02 -11.29 11.28
N ASN A 63 6.91 -11.34 10.29
CA ASN A 63 8.26 -11.87 10.45
C ASN A 63 9.25 -10.69 10.62
N ASP A 64 10.54 -10.98 10.74
CA ASP A 64 11.58 -9.95 10.93
C ASP A 64 11.57 -8.90 9.82
N ALA A 65 11.32 -9.29 8.57
CA ALA A 65 11.21 -8.35 7.46
C ALA A 65 9.97 -7.46 7.59
N GLY A 66 8.84 -8.00 8.04
CA GLY A 66 7.63 -7.24 8.35
C GLY A 66 7.84 -6.25 9.48
N HIS A 67 8.54 -6.65 10.55
CA HIS A 67 8.94 -5.75 11.64
C HIS A 67 9.88 -4.64 11.14
N MET A 68 10.84 -4.95 10.27
CA MET A 68 11.68 -3.92 9.64
C MET A 68 10.86 -2.91 8.84
N VAL A 69 9.85 -3.36 8.10
CA VAL A 69 8.95 -2.46 7.35
C VAL A 69 8.09 -1.62 8.30
N HIS A 70 7.63 -2.20 9.41
CA HIS A 70 6.91 -1.48 10.47
C HIS A 70 7.77 -0.34 11.03
N ASP A 71 8.98 -0.67 11.45
CA ASP A 71 9.89 0.30 12.07
C ASP A 71 10.29 1.39 11.07
N SER A 72 10.53 1.01 9.81
CA SER A 72 10.78 1.96 8.72
C SER A 72 9.58 2.89 8.45
N TRP A 73 8.35 2.39 8.61
CA TRP A 73 7.15 3.21 8.45
C TRP A 73 7.05 4.22 9.58
N THR A 74 7.25 3.79 10.83
CA THR A 74 7.29 4.70 11.99
C THR A 74 8.42 5.73 11.90
N ALA A 75 9.56 5.37 11.30
CA ALA A 75 10.69 6.28 11.10
C ALA A 75 10.40 7.42 10.10
N ILE A 76 9.29 7.38 9.35
CA ILE A 76 8.88 8.47 8.45
C ILE A 76 8.79 9.79 9.23
N THR A 77 8.26 9.80 10.45
CA THR A 77 8.10 11.06 11.23
C THR A 77 9.43 11.66 11.66
N ASN A 78 10.47 10.84 11.80
CA ASN A 78 11.81 11.31 12.12
C ASN A 78 12.51 11.86 10.88
N GLN A 79 12.30 11.22 9.72
CA GLN A 79 12.88 11.65 8.46
C GLN A 79 12.17 12.90 7.89
N PHE A 80 10.87 13.02 8.11
CA PHE A 80 10.00 14.07 7.60
C PHE A 80 9.18 14.65 8.76
N PRO A 81 9.72 15.64 9.51
CA PRO A 81 9.06 16.19 10.70
C PRO A 81 7.68 16.82 10.45
N SER A 82 7.38 17.21 9.20
CA SER A 82 6.06 17.71 8.79
C SER A 82 5.09 16.61 8.38
N VAL A 83 5.40 15.34 8.69
CA VAL A 83 4.53 14.19 8.46
C VAL A 83 4.09 13.62 9.80
N ARG A 84 2.78 13.38 9.93
CA ARG A 84 2.21 12.60 11.04
C ARG A 84 1.63 11.30 10.52
N LEU A 85 1.84 10.22 11.23
CA LEU A 85 1.23 8.94 10.91
C LEU A 85 -0.13 8.80 11.61
N ASP A 86 -1.05 8.11 10.95
CA ASP A 86 -2.35 7.70 11.46
C ASP A 86 -2.42 6.16 11.38
N ALA A 87 -3.60 5.58 11.22
CA ALA A 87 -3.79 4.14 11.04
C ALA A 87 -2.94 3.58 9.89
N PHE A 88 -2.30 2.45 10.13
CA PHE A 88 -1.62 1.66 9.10
C PHE A 88 -1.63 0.18 9.48
N VAL A 89 -1.49 -0.70 8.49
CA VAL A 89 -1.34 -2.14 8.68
C VAL A 89 -0.35 -2.70 7.67
N ILE A 90 0.51 -3.59 8.15
CA ILE A 90 1.41 -4.37 7.29
C ILE A 90 0.80 -5.74 7.11
N MET A 91 0.47 -6.03 5.86
CA MET A 91 -0.05 -7.31 5.42
C MET A 91 1.09 -8.15 4.86
N PRO A 92 0.92 -9.46 4.66
CA PRO A 92 1.97 -10.36 4.18
C PRO A 92 2.71 -9.86 2.93
N ASN A 93 2.02 -9.13 2.04
CA ASN A 93 2.56 -8.68 0.76
C ASN A 93 2.29 -7.21 0.40
N HIS A 94 1.79 -6.41 1.33
CA HIS A 94 1.53 -4.99 1.08
C HIS A 94 1.40 -4.23 2.39
N LEU A 95 1.43 -2.91 2.29
CA LEU A 95 1.16 -2.00 3.40
C LEU A 95 0.00 -1.10 2.99
N HIS A 96 -0.95 -0.91 3.90
CA HIS A 96 -1.94 0.16 3.87
C HIS A 96 -1.56 1.19 4.94
N GLY A 97 -1.60 2.48 4.61
CA GLY A 97 -1.22 3.52 5.55
C GLY A 97 -1.94 4.82 5.30
N LEU A 98 -2.33 5.48 6.38
CA LEU A 98 -2.88 6.82 6.39
C LEU A 98 -1.86 7.76 7.04
N LEU A 99 -1.55 8.86 6.38
CA LEU A 99 -0.60 9.86 6.87
C LEU A 99 -1.11 11.27 6.60
N TRP A 100 -0.62 12.22 7.38
CA TRP A 100 -0.95 13.62 7.27
C TRP A 100 0.31 14.40 6.88
N LEU A 101 0.22 15.17 5.81
CA LEU A 101 1.17 16.24 5.55
C LEU A 101 0.69 17.47 6.31
N THR A 102 1.55 18.04 7.15
CA THR A 102 1.24 19.23 7.96
C THR A 102 2.07 20.41 7.49
N SER A 103 1.54 21.63 7.62
CA SER A 103 2.37 22.83 7.46
C SER A 103 3.48 22.87 8.52
N PRO A 104 4.64 23.46 8.21
CA PRO A 104 5.69 23.64 9.20
C PRO A 104 5.16 24.51 10.35
N PHE A 105 5.51 24.16 11.58
CA PHE A 105 4.96 24.79 12.78
C PHE A 105 5.58 26.17 13.10
N THR A 106 6.69 26.55 12.43
CA THR A 106 7.43 27.78 12.75
C THR A 106 7.93 28.52 11.51
N ALA A 107 7.97 29.86 11.59
CA ALA A 107 8.50 30.75 10.55
C ALA A 107 9.99 30.53 10.24
N GLU A 108 10.74 29.87 11.15
CA GLU A 108 12.14 29.48 10.90
C GLU A 108 12.27 28.26 9.97
N GLN A 109 11.19 27.48 9.80
CA GLN A 109 11.10 26.35 8.87
C GLN A 109 10.53 26.72 7.50
N ASP A 110 10.22 28.00 7.25
CA ASP A 110 9.73 28.49 5.95
C ASP A 110 10.70 28.22 4.78
N ASN A 111 12.00 28.03 5.09
CA ASN A 111 13.02 27.67 4.10
C ASN A 111 13.23 26.16 3.90
N VAL A 112 12.53 25.30 4.65
CA VAL A 112 12.60 23.84 4.44
C VAL A 112 11.46 23.44 3.51
N ALA A 113 11.82 23.01 2.30
CA ALA A 113 10.86 22.54 1.31
C ALA A 113 9.99 21.41 1.91
N GLN A 114 8.67 21.57 1.81
CA GLN A 114 7.73 20.54 2.27
C GLN A 114 7.88 19.27 1.43
N PRO A 115 8.00 18.09 2.06
CA PRO A 115 8.11 16.86 1.32
C PRO A 115 6.77 16.56 0.66
N ALA A 116 6.77 16.31 -0.65
CA ALA A 116 5.58 15.82 -1.31
C ALA A 116 5.39 14.33 -0.99
N LEU A 117 4.15 13.83 -1.02
CA LEU A 117 3.86 12.41 -0.83
C LEU A 117 4.76 11.49 -1.69
N PRO A 118 5.03 11.78 -2.98
CA PRO A 118 5.95 11.00 -3.79
C PRO A 118 7.37 10.89 -3.23
N ASP A 119 7.91 11.95 -2.62
CA ASP A 119 9.27 11.97 -2.07
C ASP A 119 9.35 11.07 -0.83
N ILE A 120 8.33 11.13 0.03
CA ILE A 120 8.22 10.28 1.22
C ILE A 120 8.13 8.81 0.79
N MET A 121 7.26 8.50 -0.18
CA MET A 121 7.09 7.13 -0.69
C MET A 121 8.34 6.62 -1.42
N GLN A 122 9.06 7.50 -2.12
CA GLN A 122 10.34 7.16 -2.75
C GLN A 122 11.40 6.83 -1.71
N TRP A 123 11.54 7.66 -0.67
CA TRP A 123 12.44 7.42 0.44
C TRP A 123 12.11 6.09 1.11
N PHE A 124 10.85 5.89 1.50
CA PHE A 124 10.42 4.68 2.21
C PHE A 124 10.72 3.40 1.41
N LYS A 125 10.37 3.38 0.12
CA LYS A 125 10.62 2.22 -0.76
C LYS A 125 12.11 1.97 -0.97
N SER A 126 12.93 3.03 -1.04
CA SER A 126 14.38 2.91 -1.20
C SER A 126 15.05 2.40 0.07
N TRP A 127 14.70 3.00 1.21
CA TRP A 127 15.20 2.62 2.53
C TRP A 127 14.89 1.16 2.85
N THR A 128 13.62 0.76 2.76
CA THR A 128 13.19 -0.62 3.02
C THR A 128 13.81 -1.62 2.03
N THR A 129 14.02 -1.25 0.76
CA THR A 129 14.72 -2.13 -0.19
C THR A 129 16.17 -2.35 0.23
N ALA A 130 16.86 -1.32 0.71
CA ALA A 130 18.23 -1.44 1.19
C ALA A 130 18.32 -2.30 2.47
N GLN A 131 17.45 -2.06 3.45
CA GLN A 131 17.36 -2.85 4.68
C GLN A 131 17.00 -4.31 4.40
N TYR A 132 16.03 -4.56 3.52
CA TYR A 132 15.65 -5.92 3.12
C TYR A 132 16.81 -6.66 2.46
N ARG A 133 17.58 -6.00 1.59
CA ARG A 133 18.77 -6.60 0.99
C ARG A 133 19.80 -7.01 2.05
N GLN A 134 20.00 -6.19 3.08
CA GLN A 134 20.87 -6.56 4.20
C GLN A 134 20.32 -7.79 4.93
N GLY A 135 19.03 -7.84 5.20
CA GLY A 135 18.39 -9.01 5.84
C GLY A 135 18.50 -10.30 5.03
N VAL A 136 18.44 -10.24 3.70
CA VAL A 136 18.72 -11.40 2.84
C VAL A 136 20.15 -11.91 3.00
N VAL A 137 21.12 -10.99 3.14
CA VAL A 137 22.55 -11.35 3.26
C VAL A 137 22.90 -11.81 4.67
N GLN A 138 22.33 -11.18 5.70
CA GLN A 138 22.77 -11.33 7.10
C GLN A 138 21.85 -12.21 7.95
N HIS A 139 20.58 -12.36 7.55
CA HIS A 139 19.52 -12.94 8.37
C HIS A 139 18.68 -14.00 7.63
N ASP A 140 19.17 -14.48 6.48
CA ASP A 140 18.53 -15.53 5.67
C ASP A 140 17.07 -15.21 5.29
N TRP A 141 16.73 -13.93 5.12
CA TRP A 141 15.40 -13.54 4.66
C TRP A 141 15.16 -14.05 3.23
N THR A 142 13.92 -14.44 2.94
CA THR A 142 13.53 -14.87 1.59
C THR A 142 13.82 -13.76 0.57
N PRO A 143 14.61 -14.00 -0.50
CA PRO A 143 14.88 -12.99 -1.51
C PRO A 143 13.61 -12.58 -2.28
N TYR A 144 13.51 -11.31 -2.64
CA TYR A 144 12.44 -10.82 -3.51
C TYR A 144 12.74 -11.08 -5.01
N PRO A 145 11.72 -11.31 -5.85
CA PRO A 145 11.93 -11.57 -7.27
C PRO A 145 12.22 -10.27 -8.04
N LYS A 146 13.50 -10.02 -8.34
CA LYS A 146 14.02 -8.84 -9.07
C LYS A 146 13.89 -7.50 -8.32
N LYS A 147 12.72 -7.18 -7.76
CA LYS A 147 12.43 -5.94 -7.01
C LYS A 147 11.57 -6.25 -5.79
N LEU A 148 11.76 -5.50 -4.70
CA LEU A 148 10.94 -5.63 -3.49
C LEU A 148 9.52 -5.09 -3.73
N TRP A 149 9.41 -3.81 -4.13
CA TRP A 149 8.13 -3.14 -4.32
C TRP A 149 7.72 -3.06 -5.79
N GLN A 150 6.41 -2.98 -6.03
CA GLN A 150 5.88 -2.55 -7.34
C GLN A 150 6.35 -1.14 -7.69
N ARG A 151 6.37 -0.78 -8.98
CA ARG A 151 6.84 0.54 -9.43
C ARG A 151 5.98 1.68 -8.85
N SER A 152 4.66 1.60 -9.01
CA SER A 152 3.70 2.55 -8.46
C SER A 152 3.22 2.15 -7.07
N TYR A 153 2.49 3.04 -6.41
CA TYR A 153 1.64 2.79 -5.26
C TYR A 153 0.26 3.38 -5.56
N TYR A 154 -0.76 2.96 -4.82
CA TYR A 154 -2.06 3.63 -4.83
C TYR A 154 -2.04 4.75 -3.80
N ASP A 155 -2.64 5.89 -4.13
CA ASP A 155 -2.88 6.99 -3.21
C ASP A 155 -4.30 7.55 -3.36
N HIS A 156 -4.79 8.17 -2.29
CA HIS A 156 -6.07 8.87 -2.22
C HIS A 156 -5.93 10.07 -1.29
N ILE A 157 -6.40 11.23 -1.74
CA ILE A 157 -6.47 12.45 -0.91
C ILE A 157 -7.79 12.38 -0.14
N VAL A 158 -7.71 12.33 1.18
CA VAL A 158 -8.89 12.23 2.05
C VAL A 158 -9.38 13.63 2.39
N ARG A 159 -10.61 13.97 1.99
CA ARG A 159 -11.15 15.34 2.14
C ARG A 159 -12.17 15.49 3.26
N HIS A 160 -12.89 14.42 3.58
CA HIS A 160 -13.97 14.46 4.57
C HIS A 160 -13.76 13.44 5.70
N ASP A 161 -14.26 13.77 6.90
CA ASP A 161 -14.13 12.93 8.10
C ASP A 161 -14.79 11.56 7.95
N GLU A 162 -15.87 11.46 7.17
CA GLU A 162 -16.53 10.18 6.89
C GLU A 162 -15.59 9.23 6.14
N ALA A 163 -14.89 9.72 5.11
CA ALA A 163 -13.89 8.97 4.37
C ALA A 163 -12.70 8.59 5.24
N LEU A 164 -12.23 9.53 6.05
CA LEU A 164 -11.15 9.31 7.00
C LEU A 164 -11.46 8.16 7.96
N ASN A 165 -12.65 8.16 8.57
CA ASN A 165 -13.07 7.13 9.52
C ASN A 165 -13.32 5.78 8.82
N ALA A 166 -13.87 5.79 7.61
CA ALA A 166 -14.03 4.57 6.80
C ALA A 166 -12.67 3.93 6.47
N ILE A 167 -11.66 4.73 6.11
CA ILE A 167 -10.30 4.24 5.84
C ILE A 167 -9.65 3.67 7.10
N ARG A 168 -9.79 4.34 8.26
CA ARG A 168 -9.27 3.81 9.53
C ARG A 168 -9.87 2.45 9.86
N GLY A 169 -11.19 2.33 9.76
CA GLY A 169 -11.90 1.06 9.98
C GLY A 169 -11.50 -0.02 8.98
N TYR A 170 -11.29 0.35 7.71
CA TYR A 170 -10.76 -0.56 6.69
C TYR A 170 -9.40 -1.12 7.09
N ILE A 171 -8.46 -0.25 7.45
CA ILE A 171 -7.09 -0.62 7.83
C ILE A 171 -7.12 -1.59 9.02
N GLU A 172 -7.93 -1.29 10.05
CA GLU A 172 -8.06 -2.12 11.24
C GLU A 172 -8.64 -3.52 10.95
N GLN A 173 -9.65 -3.59 10.08
CA GLN A 173 -10.35 -4.84 9.78
C GLN A 173 -9.67 -5.68 8.68
N ASN A 174 -8.73 -5.11 7.93
CA ASN A 174 -8.11 -5.75 6.78
C ASN A 174 -7.47 -7.12 7.10
N PRO A 175 -6.76 -7.32 8.24
CA PRO A 175 -6.25 -8.63 8.64
C PRO A 175 -7.30 -9.73 8.69
N ALA A 176 -8.41 -9.49 9.40
CA ALA A 176 -9.49 -10.47 9.55
C ALA A 176 -10.15 -10.80 8.20
N ARG A 177 -10.07 -9.87 7.25
CA ARG A 177 -10.65 -9.96 5.91
C ARG A 177 -9.65 -10.40 4.85
N TRP A 178 -8.45 -10.86 5.23
CA TRP A 178 -7.39 -11.23 4.29
C TRP A 178 -7.81 -12.22 3.20
N HIS A 179 -8.70 -13.16 3.52
CA HIS A 179 -9.24 -14.14 2.57
C HIS A 179 -10.09 -13.50 1.45
N MET A 180 -10.63 -12.30 1.67
CA MET A 180 -11.39 -11.50 0.68
C MET A 180 -10.56 -10.36 0.08
N ASP A 181 -9.31 -10.17 0.54
CA ASP A 181 -8.50 -9.03 0.16
C ASP A 181 -8.06 -9.12 -1.31
N ARG A 182 -8.27 -8.03 -2.06
CA ARG A 182 -7.96 -7.97 -3.50
C ARG A 182 -6.48 -8.11 -3.85
N TYR A 183 -5.59 -7.93 -2.88
CA TYR A 183 -4.14 -8.10 -2.99
C TYR A 183 -3.68 -9.48 -2.50
N ASN A 184 -4.56 -10.29 -1.92
CA ASN A 184 -4.32 -11.70 -1.66
C ASN A 184 -4.38 -12.50 -2.98
N PRO A 185 -3.28 -13.14 -3.44
CA PRO A 185 -3.29 -13.98 -4.64
C PRO A 185 -4.23 -15.18 -4.56
N ASP A 186 -4.55 -15.62 -3.34
CA ASP A 186 -5.40 -16.79 -3.07
C ASP A 186 -6.87 -16.39 -2.83
N SER A 187 -7.22 -15.10 -2.96
CA SER A 187 -8.61 -14.65 -2.80
C SER A 187 -9.51 -15.17 -3.93
N GLY A 188 -10.65 -15.76 -3.54
CA GLY A 188 -11.68 -16.24 -4.46
C GLY A 188 -12.92 -15.33 -4.54
N GLU A 189 -13.04 -14.35 -3.63
CA GLU A 189 -14.24 -13.53 -3.45
C GLU A 189 -13.90 -12.04 -3.42
N SER A 190 -14.87 -11.20 -3.81
CA SER A 190 -14.74 -9.74 -3.72
C SER A 190 -15.25 -9.24 -2.37
N ASP A 191 -14.40 -8.56 -1.61
CA ASP A 191 -14.79 -7.92 -0.36
C ASP A 191 -15.87 -6.82 -0.57
N PRO A 192 -17.09 -6.97 -0.01
CA PRO A 192 -18.17 -5.98 -0.16
C PRO A 192 -17.90 -4.66 0.58
N LEU A 193 -17.15 -4.66 1.67
CA LEU A 193 -16.74 -3.45 2.39
C LEU A 193 -15.79 -2.62 1.54
N VAL A 194 -14.87 -3.31 0.85
CA VAL A 194 -13.94 -2.67 -0.09
C VAL A 194 -14.72 -1.93 -1.19
N ALA A 195 -15.77 -2.53 -1.76
CA ALA A 195 -16.61 -1.87 -2.75
C ALA A 195 -17.31 -0.61 -2.19
N GLN A 196 -17.81 -0.67 -0.95
CA GLN A 196 -18.42 0.48 -0.27
C GLN A 196 -17.41 1.60 -0.02
N ILE A 197 -16.21 1.26 0.48
CA ILE A 197 -15.14 2.24 0.68
C ILE A 197 -14.76 2.87 -0.65
N TRP A 198 -14.55 2.09 -1.71
CA TRP A 198 -14.20 2.65 -3.02
C TRP A 198 -15.25 3.59 -3.58
N ARG A 199 -16.54 3.32 -3.33
CA ARG A 199 -17.61 4.22 -3.70
C ARG A 199 -17.52 5.53 -2.91
N LEU A 200 -17.32 5.44 -1.61
CA LEU A 200 -17.18 6.59 -0.73
C LEU A 200 -15.93 7.43 -1.09
N LEU A 201 -14.80 6.80 -1.40
CA LEU A 201 -13.59 7.50 -1.87
C LEU A 201 -13.80 8.18 -3.23
N GLN A 202 -14.62 7.61 -4.11
CA GLN A 202 -14.98 8.28 -5.37
C GLN A 202 -15.85 9.51 -5.13
N GLU A 203 -16.77 9.46 -4.18
CA GLU A 203 -17.60 10.60 -3.77
C GLU A 203 -16.75 11.69 -3.08
N ASP A 204 -15.78 11.29 -2.24
CA ASP A 204 -14.78 12.18 -1.62
C ASP A 204 -13.86 12.88 -2.65
N SER A 205 -13.70 12.28 -3.84
CA SER A 205 -12.90 12.82 -4.94
C SER A 205 -13.62 13.90 -5.77
N GLY A 206 -14.95 13.98 -5.67
CA GLY A 206 -15.78 15.00 -6.34
C GLY A 206 -15.72 16.36 -5.65
#